data_AF-A0A0Q7HS17-F1
#
_entry.id   AF-A0A0Q7HS17-F1
#
_cell.length_a   1.000
_cell.length_b   1.000
_cell.length_c   1.000
_cell.angle_alpha   90.00
_cell.angle_beta   90.00
_cell.angle_gamma   90.00
#
_symmetry.space_group_name_H-M   'P 1'
#
loop_
_entity.id
_entity.type
_entity.pdbx_description
1 polymer ?
#
loop_
_entity_poly.entity_id
_entity_poly.type
_entity_poly.pdbx_seq_one_letter_code
_entity_poly.pdbx_strand_id
1 'polypeptide(L)'
;MQNDPEESRFAGLAPVEPQPAMSEEAQPKPVRGMPFGWFWPVAIGAAVALVLRLIFSSAPGKPYSAMLASFVYFVPAVCGAVTVYMAERIERRNWWYYIWAPWVATSLFVGGTLLVFIEGLICAIVIVPLFATMGSVGGLAMGIVCRVTNWPKQAIYSFAMLPLVLGAIEPQLPNPDRFSNTSRALFIAAPAERVWHELNAASDIHPAEVGDAWAYRIGVPMPVSGVTVDTPEGRVRQVQWQKNVHFEEVITEWEPNRLLKWRFRFSPDSFPAGALDDHVMIGGQYFDLRDATYTLTPRDGGTELRVAVSWRLSTSFNWYADRVMHLLLDDASENILRFYKARSEATATAATAG
;
A
#
# COMPACT_ATOMS: atom_id res chain seq x y z
N MET A 1 -26.11 -9.34 104.25
CA MET A 1 -25.16 -10.45 104.44
C MET A 1 -24.24 -10.44 103.22
N GLN A 2 -22.98 -10.03 103.41
CA GLN A 2 -21.77 -10.13 102.55
C GLN A 2 -21.90 -9.69 101.08
N ASN A 3 -21.38 -8.52 100.66
CA ASN A 3 -19.98 -8.03 100.52
C ASN A 3 -19.36 -8.29 99.13
N ASP A 4 -19.34 -7.22 98.32
CA ASP A 4 -18.20 -6.69 97.53
C ASP A 4 -17.77 -7.32 96.18
N PRO A 5 -17.07 -6.57 95.29
CA PRO A 5 -17.65 -6.04 94.05
C PRO A 5 -16.84 -6.36 92.76
N GLU A 6 -17.48 -6.31 91.58
CA GLU A 6 -16.79 -6.28 90.28
C GLU A 6 -16.94 -4.91 89.59
N GLU A 7 -16.46 -3.85 90.27
CA GLU A 7 -15.99 -2.64 89.59
C GLU A 7 -14.49 -2.83 89.28
N SER A 8 -14.12 -3.10 88.01
CA SER A 8 -12.83 -2.70 87.41
C SER A 8 -12.59 -3.38 86.05
N ARG A 9 -13.35 -3.03 85.00
CA ARG A 9 -12.94 -3.31 83.61
C ARG A 9 -13.23 -2.21 82.58
N PHE A 10 -13.60 -0.99 83.00
CA PHE A 10 -13.88 0.12 82.06
C PHE A 10 -13.27 1.47 82.46
N ALA A 11 -12.07 1.48 83.05
CA ALA A 11 -11.30 2.69 83.28
C ALA A 11 -10.01 2.66 82.45
N GLY A 12 -10.14 2.95 81.15
CA GLY A 12 -9.00 2.95 80.23
C GLY A 12 -9.36 3.23 78.77
N LEU A 13 -10.41 4.00 78.49
CA LEU A 13 -10.72 4.45 77.14
C LEU A 13 -10.51 5.97 77.08
N ALA A 14 -9.40 6.36 76.45
CA ALA A 14 -9.13 7.73 76.06
C ALA A 14 -10.24 8.27 75.14
N PRO A 15 -10.45 9.60 75.06
CA PRO A 15 -11.41 10.18 74.14
C PRO A 15 -11.06 9.77 72.71
N VAL A 16 -12.03 9.24 71.97
CA VAL A 16 -11.91 8.98 70.53
C VAL A 16 -11.81 10.34 69.83
N GLU A 17 -10.58 10.70 69.48
CA GLU A 17 -10.26 11.81 68.58
C GLU A 17 -10.97 11.56 67.23
N PRO A 18 -11.59 12.57 66.60
CA PRO A 18 -12.27 12.38 65.34
C PRO A 18 -11.27 11.91 64.28
N GLN A 19 -11.49 10.70 63.75
CA GLN A 19 -10.75 10.15 62.62
C GLN A 19 -10.77 11.16 61.46
N PRO A 20 -9.61 11.55 60.89
CA PRO A 20 -9.59 12.33 59.67
C PRO A 20 -10.23 11.48 58.57
N ALA A 21 -11.08 12.14 57.78
CA ALA A 21 -11.85 11.55 56.69
C ALA A 21 -11.04 10.51 55.91
N MET A 22 -11.67 9.35 55.70
CA MET A 22 -11.22 8.33 54.77
C MET A 22 -10.75 8.99 53.49
N SER A 23 -9.47 8.81 53.21
CA SER A 23 -8.77 9.25 52.01
C SER A 23 -9.63 9.03 50.77
N GLU A 24 -10.07 10.15 50.22
CA GLU A 24 -10.49 10.33 48.83
C GLU A 24 -9.64 9.42 47.95
N GLU A 25 -10.29 8.49 47.25
CA GLU A 25 -9.65 7.61 46.27
C GLU A 25 -8.72 8.46 45.41
N ALA A 26 -7.41 8.23 45.55
CA ALA A 26 -6.39 8.96 44.82
C ALA A 26 -6.63 8.77 43.33
N GLN A 27 -7.33 9.73 42.71
CA GLN A 27 -7.38 9.86 41.27
C GLN A 27 -5.93 9.86 40.78
N PRO A 28 -5.56 9.02 39.79
CA PRO A 28 -4.20 8.99 39.31
C PRO A 28 -3.83 10.39 38.82
N LYS A 29 -2.88 11.00 39.52
CA LYS A 29 -2.34 12.32 39.20
C LYS A 29 -1.91 12.31 37.73
N PRO A 30 -2.37 13.24 36.87
CA PRO A 30 -1.88 13.31 35.51
C PRO A 30 -0.37 13.48 35.57
N VAL A 31 0.37 12.60 34.89
CA VAL A 31 1.84 12.67 34.80
C VAL A 31 2.17 13.97 34.07
N ARG A 32 2.39 15.02 34.86
CA ARG A 32 2.66 16.37 34.36
C ARG A 32 4.12 16.43 33.91
N GLY A 33 4.32 16.64 32.61
CA GLY A 33 5.50 17.34 32.12
C GLY A 33 6.48 16.56 31.24
N MET A 34 6.02 15.83 30.23
CA MET A 34 6.85 15.65 29.03
C MET A 34 6.52 16.78 28.04
N PRO A 35 7.51 17.51 27.47
CA PRO A 35 7.25 18.40 26.35
C PRO A 35 6.62 17.58 25.22
N PHE A 36 5.58 18.11 24.58
CA PHE A 36 4.79 17.43 23.54
C PHE A 36 4.11 16.11 23.98
N GLY A 37 3.46 16.09 25.15
CA GLY A 37 2.70 14.93 25.66
C GLY A 37 1.67 14.32 24.68
N TRP A 38 1.21 15.09 23.69
CA TRP A 38 0.32 14.62 22.63
C TRP A 38 1.01 13.78 21.53
N PHE A 39 2.32 13.97 21.32
CA PHE A 39 3.09 13.33 20.25
C PHE A 39 3.62 11.94 20.66
N TRP A 40 3.96 11.76 21.94
CA TRP A 40 4.54 10.51 22.44
C TRP A 40 3.73 9.24 22.13
N PRO A 41 2.38 9.21 22.28
CA PRO A 41 1.61 8.03 21.92
C PRO A 41 1.73 7.65 20.44
N VAL A 42 1.72 8.66 19.56
CA VAL A 42 1.86 8.50 18.10
C VAL A 42 3.26 7.98 17.77
N ALA A 43 4.29 8.59 18.36
CA ALA A 43 5.68 8.19 18.15
C ALA A 43 5.95 6.74 18.59
N ILE A 44 5.42 6.33 19.75
CA ILE A 44 5.58 4.96 20.27
C ILE A 44 4.87 3.96 19.36
N GLY A 45 3.62 4.25 18.94
CA GLY A 45 2.90 3.39 17.99
C GLY A 45 3.66 3.21 16.68
N ALA A 46 4.14 4.32 16.11
CA ALA A 46 4.93 4.30 14.89
C ALA A 46 6.26 3.53 15.05
N ALA A 47 6.96 3.72 16.17
CA ALA A 47 8.21 3.01 16.46
C ALA A 47 8.01 1.50 16.58
N VAL A 48 6.94 1.06 17.26
CA VAL A 48 6.59 -0.37 17.36
C VAL A 48 6.29 -0.95 15.99
N ALA A 49 5.51 -0.24 15.16
CA ALA A 49 5.22 -0.66 13.80
C ALA A 49 6.48 -0.74 12.93
N LEU A 50 7.40 0.21 13.10
CA LEU A 50 8.69 0.22 12.40
C LEU A 50 9.55 -0.99 12.80
N VAL A 51 9.62 -1.32 14.09
CA VAL A 51 10.31 -2.54 14.56
C VAL A 51 9.67 -3.79 13.95
N LEU A 52 8.34 -3.88 13.92
CA LEU A 52 7.64 -4.98 13.26
C LEU A 52 7.96 -5.05 11.76
N ARG A 53 8.06 -3.91 11.07
CA ARG A 53 8.49 -3.89 9.66
C ARG A 53 9.92 -4.38 9.45
N LEU A 54 10.83 -4.07 10.36
CA LEU A 54 12.20 -4.58 10.31
C LEU A 54 12.25 -6.09 10.53
N ILE A 55 11.34 -6.65 11.35
CA ILE A 55 11.18 -8.10 11.48
C ILE A 55 10.59 -8.69 10.18
N PHE A 56 9.63 -7.97 9.58
CA PHE A 56 8.99 -8.33 8.32
C PHE A 56 9.80 -7.88 7.08
N SER A 57 11.08 -8.26 7.01
CA SER A 57 12.00 -7.88 5.94
C SER A 57 12.43 -9.05 5.06
N SER A 58 11.74 -10.18 5.10
CA SER A 58 12.12 -11.36 4.32
C SER A 58 11.66 -11.27 2.87
N ALA A 59 12.25 -12.12 2.02
CA ALA A 59 11.94 -12.18 0.60
C ALA A 59 10.48 -12.59 0.33
N PRO A 60 9.91 -12.23 -0.85
CA PRO A 60 8.60 -12.70 -1.29
C PRO A 60 8.38 -14.20 -1.07
N GLY A 61 7.20 -14.55 -0.54
CA GLY A 61 6.79 -15.94 -0.30
C GLY A 61 7.47 -16.63 0.89
N LYS A 62 8.31 -15.93 1.65
CA LYS A 62 8.91 -16.45 2.89
C LYS A 62 8.16 -15.98 4.13
N PRO A 63 8.33 -16.66 5.28
CA PRO A 63 7.88 -16.17 6.58
C PRO A 63 8.37 -14.76 6.85
N TYR A 64 7.50 -13.91 7.40
CA TYR A 64 7.79 -12.50 7.67
C TYR A 64 8.07 -11.65 6.40
N SER A 65 7.40 -11.96 5.29
CA SER A 65 7.37 -11.07 4.12
C SER A 65 6.40 -9.90 4.35
N ALA A 66 6.78 -8.69 3.89
CA ALA A 66 5.94 -7.49 3.99
C ALA A 66 4.62 -7.59 3.21
N MET A 67 4.45 -8.58 2.31
CA MET A 67 3.23 -8.77 1.53
C MET A 67 2.24 -9.75 2.17
N LEU A 68 2.53 -10.25 3.38
CA LEU A 68 1.63 -11.12 4.14
C LEU A 68 0.44 -10.33 4.74
N ALA A 69 -0.73 -10.96 4.85
CA ALA A 69 -1.90 -10.46 5.57
C ALA A 69 -1.56 -10.11 7.03
N SER A 70 -0.76 -10.95 7.68
CA SER A 70 -0.22 -10.75 9.02
C SER A 70 0.48 -9.40 9.15
N PHE A 71 1.26 -9.01 8.14
CA PHE A 71 1.84 -7.68 8.07
C PHE A 71 0.79 -6.62 7.73
N VAL A 72 0.18 -6.74 6.55
CA VAL A 72 -0.65 -5.69 5.93
C VAL A 72 -1.87 -5.30 6.76
N TYR A 73 -2.47 -6.25 7.49
CA TYR A 73 -3.63 -5.97 8.33
C TYR A 73 -3.28 -5.74 9.79
N PHE A 74 -2.40 -6.56 10.38
CA PHE A 74 -2.22 -6.53 11.83
C PHE A 74 -1.13 -5.58 12.30
N VAL A 75 -0.06 -5.33 11.54
CA VAL A 75 0.95 -4.34 11.94
C VAL A 75 0.38 -2.91 12.03
N PRO A 76 -0.36 -2.38 11.03
CA PRO A 76 -1.01 -1.08 11.18
C PRO A 76 -2.08 -1.09 12.28
N ALA A 77 -2.81 -2.19 12.47
CA ALA A 77 -3.76 -2.30 13.59
C ALA A 77 -3.05 -2.25 14.95
N VAL A 78 -1.90 -2.91 15.11
CA VAL A 78 -1.06 -2.84 16.32
C VAL A 78 -0.53 -1.42 16.50
N CYS A 79 -0.08 -0.75 15.44
CA CYS A 79 0.33 0.66 15.46
C CYS A 79 -0.76 1.55 16.08
N GLY A 80 -1.99 1.44 15.57
CA GLY A 80 -3.14 2.19 16.07
C GLY A 80 -3.52 1.81 17.50
N ALA A 81 -3.54 0.51 17.81
CA ALA A 81 -3.86 0.01 19.14
C ALA A 81 -2.87 0.52 20.19
N VAL A 82 -1.55 0.43 19.92
CA VAL A 82 -0.50 0.94 20.83
C VAL A 82 -0.60 2.45 20.99
N THR A 83 -0.87 3.19 19.90
CA THR A 83 -1.06 4.64 19.94
C THR A 83 -2.19 5.04 20.89
N VAL A 84 -3.35 4.40 20.76
CA VAL A 84 -4.51 4.67 21.63
C VAL A 84 -4.25 4.20 23.06
N TYR A 85 -3.64 3.03 23.23
CA TYR A 85 -3.29 2.46 24.53
C TYR A 85 -2.39 3.40 25.36
N MET A 86 -1.36 3.96 24.72
CA MET A 86 -0.46 4.94 25.36
C MET A 86 -1.18 6.24 25.67
N ALA A 87 -2.04 6.71 24.77
CA ALA A 87 -2.78 7.95 24.99
C ALA A 87 -3.75 7.84 26.18
N GLU A 88 -4.46 6.72 26.28
CA GLU A 88 -5.42 6.42 27.37
C GLU A 88 -4.75 6.24 28.74
N ARG A 89 -3.45 5.88 28.78
CA ARG A 89 -2.66 5.85 30.02
C ARG A 89 -2.31 7.25 30.54
N ILE A 90 -2.29 8.25 29.68
CA ILE A 90 -1.97 9.64 30.04
C ILE A 90 -3.26 10.36 30.45
N GLU A 91 -4.26 10.35 29.56
CA GLU A 91 -5.55 10.98 29.78
C GLU A 91 -6.62 10.35 28.90
N ARG A 92 -7.87 10.39 29.35
CA ARG A 92 -9.00 9.84 28.60
C ARG A 92 -9.21 10.63 27.31
N ARG A 93 -9.28 9.94 26.18
CA ARG A 93 -9.48 10.57 24.86
C ARG A 93 -10.91 10.40 24.36
N ASN A 94 -11.29 11.24 23.40
CA ASN A 94 -12.57 11.14 22.71
C ASN A 94 -12.53 10.06 21.60
N TRP A 95 -13.69 9.69 21.08
CA TRP A 95 -13.79 8.69 20.00
C TRP A 95 -13.07 9.10 18.71
N TRP A 96 -13.02 10.40 18.42
CA TRP A 96 -12.35 10.92 17.22
C TRP A 96 -10.85 10.67 17.24
N TYR A 97 -10.23 10.81 18.42
CA TYR A 97 -8.81 10.52 18.63
C TYR A 97 -8.46 9.07 18.28
N TYR A 98 -9.35 8.12 18.56
CA TYR A 98 -9.13 6.69 18.26
C TYR A 98 -9.08 6.37 16.77
N ILE A 99 -9.47 7.32 15.91
CA ILE A 99 -9.41 7.19 14.46
C ILE A 99 -8.24 8.01 13.92
N TRP A 100 -8.17 9.30 14.27
CA TRP A 100 -7.16 10.20 13.70
C TRP A 100 -5.74 9.99 14.21
N ALA A 101 -5.54 9.71 15.50
CA ALA A 101 -4.19 9.50 16.01
C ALA A 101 -3.52 8.27 15.37
N PRO A 102 -4.24 7.14 15.16
CA PRO A 102 -3.72 6.05 14.34
C PRO A 102 -3.35 6.43 12.91
N TRP A 103 -4.09 7.31 12.21
CA TRP A 103 -3.74 7.74 10.86
C TRP A 103 -2.40 8.48 10.85
N VAL A 104 -2.18 9.35 11.83
CA VAL A 104 -0.91 10.07 11.98
C VAL A 104 0.21 9.08 12.32
N ALA A 105 -0.04 8.11 13.20
CA ALA A 105 0.95 7.11 13.59
C ALA A 105 1.34 6.17 12.45
N THR A 106 0.36 5.69 11.66
CA THR A 106 0.65 4.84 10.50
C THR A 106 1.33 5.62 9.38
N SER A 107 0.97 6.90 9.17
CA SER A 107 1.66 7.77 8.23
C SER A 107 3.10 8.06 8.66
N LEU A 108 3.33 8.29 9.96
CA LEU A 108 4.67 8.46 10.52
C LEU A 108 5.50 7.18 10.38
N PHE A 109 4.90 6.02 10.61
CA PHE A 109 5.52 4.72 10.39
C PHE A 109 5.95 4.54 8.92
N VAL A 110 5.06 4.76 7.96
CA VAL A 110 5.38 4.65 6.52
C VAL A 110 6.39 5.72 6.10
N GLY A 111 6.29 6.94 6.63
CA GLY A 111 7.32 7.97 6.40
C GLY A 111 8.69 7.54 6.93
N GLY A 112 8.73 6.87 8.09
CA GLY A 112 9.95 6.31 8.66
C GLY A 112 10.57 5.22 7.79
N THR A 113 9.77 4.34 7.16
CA THR A 113 10.29 3.31 6.26
C THR A 113 10.87 3.91 4.98
N LEU A 114 10.28 4.99 4.47
CA LEU A 114 10.81 5.74 3.33
C LEU A 114 12.16 6.41 3.65
N LEU A 115 12.31 6.99 4.85
CA LEU A 115 13.57 7.65 5.27
C LEU A 115 14.75 6.67 5.38
N VAL A 116 14.46 5.40 5.65
CA VAL A 116 15.46 4.32 5.75
C VAL A 116 15.60 3.55 4.43
N PHE A 117 14.95 4.01 3.35
CA PHE A 117 14.95 3.38 2.02
C PHE A 117 14.54 1.90 2.02
N ILE A 118 13.62 1.54 2.93
CA ILE A 118 13.11 0.16 3.04
C ILE A 118 12.01 -0.11 2.00
N GLU A 119 11.17 0.89 1.74
CA GLU A 119 10.02 0.81 0.84
C GLU A 119 10.20 1.73 -0.36
N GLY A 120 9.63 1.35 -1.51
CA GLY A 120 9.46 2.24 -2.63
C GLY A 120 8.38 3.29 -2.37
N LEU A 121 8.54 4.48 -2.96
CA LEU A 121 7.53 5.55 -2.88
C LEU A 121 6.15 5.09 -3.40
N ILE A 122 6.14 4.24 -4.42
CA ILE A 122 4.94 3.70 -5.06
C ILE A 122 4.11 2.91 -4.04
N CYS A 123 4.72 1.92 -3.37
CA CYS A 123 4.04 1.10 -2.37
C CYS A 123 3.58 1.93 -1.17
N ALA A 124 4.39 2.89 -0.72
CA ALA A 124 4.01 3.78 0.38
C ALA A 124 2.73 4.56 0.06
N ILE A 125 2.65 5.22 -1.11
CA ILE A 125 1.46 5.97 -1.53
C ILE A 125 0.24 5.05 -1.63
N VAL A 126 0.43 3.86 -2.21
CA VAL A 126 -0.66 2.89 -2.41
C VAL A 126 -1.14 2.27 -1.10
N ILE A 127 -0.27 1.99 -0.12
CA ILE A 127 -0.64 1.22 1.07
C ILE A 127 -1.14 2.10 2.23
N VAL A 128 -0.76 3.38 2.29
CA VAL A 128 -1.14 4.31 3.37
C VAL A 128 -2.66 4.34 3.64
N PRO A 129 -3.56 4.41 2.63
CA PRO A 129 -4.99 4.38 2.89
C PRO A 129 -5.44 3.11 3.61
N LEU A 130 -4.96 1.94 3.18
CA LEU A 130 -5.27 0.67 3.83
C LEU A 130 -4.71 0.64 5.26
N PHE A 131 -3.46 1.08 5.47
CA PHE A 131 -2.86 1.12 6.80
C PHE A 131 -3.58 2.08 7.74
N ALA A 132 -4.02 3.24 7.26
CA ALA A 132 -4.82 4.18 8.05
C ALA A 132 -6.16 3.55 8.48
N THR A 133 -6.83 2.81 7.59
CA THR A 133 -8.07 2.10 7.94
C THR A 133 -7.83 1.02 8.99
N MET A 134 -6.81 0.17 8.81
CA MET A 134 -6.49 -0.89 9.77
C MET A 134 -5.98 -0.35 11.11
N GLY A 135 -5.21 0.74 11.08
CA GLY A 135 -4.82 1.49 12.27
C GLY A 135 -6.03 2.03 13.04
N SER A 136 -7.05 2.53 12.33
CA SER A 136 -8.30 2.97 12.97
C SER A 136 -9.04 1.80 13.62
N VAL A 137 -9.10 0.66 12.95
CA VAL A 137 -9.72 -0.56 13.51
C VAL A 137 -9.03 -0.97 14.80
N GLY A 138 -7.68 -1.02 14.80
CA GLY A 138 -6.91 -1.34 16.00
C GLY A 138 -7.04 -0.30 17.12
N GLY A 139 -7.02 0.99 16.76
CA GLY A 139 -7.20 2.10 17.69
C GLY A 139 -8.59 2.10 18.34
N LEU A 140 -9.65 1.93 17.56
CA LEU A 140 -11.02 1.83 18.06
C LEU A 140 -11.22 0.60 18.95
N ALA A 141 -10.73 -0.57 18.53
CA ALA A 141 -10.81 -1.78 19.32
C ALA A 141 -10.13 -1.59 20.68
N MET A 142 -8.94 -0.99 20.70
CA MET A 142 -8.23 -0.71 21.94
C MET A 142 -8.93 0.35 22.79
N GLY A 143 -9.48 1.40 22.18
CA GLY A 143 -10.28 2.41 22.85
C GLY A 143 -11.51 1.80 23.55
N ILE A 144 -12.23 0.89 22.87
CA ILE A 144 -13.36 0.14 23.44
C ILE A 144 -12.90 -0.69 24.64
N VAL A 145 -11.82 -1.44 24.51
CA VAL A 145 -11.27 -2.26 25.61
C VAL A 145 -10.95 -1.38 26.81
N CYS A 146 -10.20 -0.29 26.61
CA CYS A 146 -9.86 0.67 27.68
C CYS A 146 -11.11 1.34 28.29
N ARG A 147 -12.23 1.40 27.57
CA ARG A 147 -13.50 1.93 28.08
C ARG A 147 -14.27 0.93 28.92
N VAL A 148 -14.41 -0.29 28.43
CA VAL A 148 -15.20 -1.33 29.09
C VAL A 148 -14.49 -1.85 30.33
N THR A 149 -13.15 -1.96 30.32
CA THR A 149 -12.41 -2.55 31.44
C THR A 149 -11.93 -1.54 32.47
N ASN A 150 -12.29 -0.26 32.32
CA ASN A 150 -11.86 0.89 33.14
C ASN A 150 -10.34 1.08 33.32
N TRP A 151 -9.47 0.17 32.87
CA TRP A 151 -8.01 0.24 32.93
C TRP A 151 -7.34 -0.53 31.77
N PRO A 152 -6.10 -0.15 31.37
CA PRO A 152 -5.37 -0.72 30.25
C PRO A 152 -4.80 -2.14 30.55
N LYS A 153 -5.51 -3.19 30.14
CA LYS A 153 -5.10 -4.60 30.35
C LYS A 153 -3.87 -5.03 29.52
N GLN A 154 -3.22 -6.12 29.97
CA GLN A 154 -2.15 -6.86 29.28
C GLN A 154 -2.55 -7.43 27.89
N ALA A 155 -3.83 -7.32 27.49
CA ALA A 155 -4.34 -7.79 26.21
C ALA A 155 -3.62 -7.18 24.98
N ILE A 156 -3.05 -5.97 25.12
CA ILE A 156 -2.22 -5.36 24.06
C ILE A 156 -1.01 -6.23 23.72
N TYR A 157 -0.42 -6.95 24.69
CA TYR A 157 0.74 -7.80 24.44
C TYR A 157 0.36 -9.00 23.56
N SER A 158 -0.78 -9.63 23.84
CA SER A 158 -1.29 -10.73 23.00
C SER A 158 -1.62 -10.24 21.58
N PHE A 159 -2.21 -9.05 21.44
CA PHE A 159 -2.50 -8.47 20.14
C PHE A 159 -1.24 -8.07 19.37
N ALA A 160 -0.23 -7.51 20.04
CA ALA A 160 1.05 -7.15 19.44
C ALA A 160 1.86 -8.37 18.96
N MET A 161 1.68 -9.53 19.60
CA MET A 161 2.30 -10.80 19.19
C MET A 161 1.60 -11.45 17.98
N LEU A 162 0.34 -11.10 17.71
CA LEU A 162 -0.47 -11.70 16.65
C LEU A 162 0.18 -11.63 15.25
N PRO A 163 0.69 -10.47 14.76
CA PRO A 163 1.37 -10.42 13.46
C PRO A 163 2.55 -11.37 13.42
N LEU A 164 3.33 -11.51 14.50
CA LEU A 164 4.50 -12.39 14.53
C LEU A 164 4.12 -13.87 14.43
N VAL A 165 3.12 -14.31 15.20
CA VAL A 165 2.65 -15.70 15.15
C VAL A 165 2.06 -16.03 13.78
N LEU A 166 1.21 -15.14 13.24
CA LEU A 166 0.61 -15.35 11.93
C LEU A 166 1.65 -15.27 10.80
N GLY A 167 2.64 -14.38 10.89
CA GLY A 167 3.71 -14.25 9.90
C GLY A 167 4.58 -15.50 9.75
N ALA A 168 4.64 -16.34 10.79
CA ALA A 168 5.31 -17.64 10.75
C ALA A 168 4.46 -18.74 10.07
N ILE A 169 3.14 -18.66 10.17
CA ILE A 169 2.20 -19.72 9.73
C ILE A 169 1.64 -19.42 8.34
N GLU A 170 1.27 -18.17 8.07
CA GLU A 170 0.57 -17.72 6.86
C GLU A 170 1.23 -18.12 5.54
N PRO A 171 2.57 -18.09 5.36
CA PRO A 171 3.18 -18.47 4.08
C PRO A 171 2.91 -19.91 3.64
N GLN A 172 2.40 -20.76 4.55
CA GLN A 172 1.99 -22.13 4.23
C GLN A 172 0.62 -22.18 3.53
N LEU A 173 -0.12 -21.07 3.52
CA LEU A 173 -1.40 -20.92 2.84
C LEU A 173 -1.17 -20.30 1.45
N PRO A 174 -1.74 -20.88 0.38
CA PRO A 174 -1.63 -20.30 -0.95
C PRO A 174 -2.41 -18.97 -1.01
N ASN A 175 -1.82 -17.97 -1.66
CA ASN A 175 -2.55 -16.75 -1.98
C ASN A 175 -3.59 -17.04 -3.07
N PRO A 176 -4.79 -16.42 -3.00
CA PRO A 176 -5.75 -16.51 -4.08
C PRO A 176 -5.20 -15.77 -5.31
N ASP A 177 -5.29 -16.38 -6.48
CA ASP A 177 -5.05 -15.69 -7.74
C ASP A 177 -6.31 -14.92 -8.15
N ARG A 178 -6.12 -13.69 -8.63
CA ARG A 178 -7.14 -12.87 -9.26
C ARG A 178 -6.65 -12.42 -10.62
N PHE A 179 -7.42 -12.74 -11.66
CA PHE A 179 -7.17 -12.28 -13.02
C PHE A 179 -8.13 -11.15 -13.36
N SER A 180 -7.59 -10.05 -13.84
CA SER A 180 -8.34 -8.86 -14.18
C SER A 180 -7.84 -8.27 -15.50
N ASN A 181 -8.63 -7.36 -16.06
CA ASN A 181 -8.27 -6.64 -17.27
C ASN A 181 -8.92 -5.25 -17.28
N THR A 182 -8.41 -4.38 -18.14
CA THR A 182 -9.08 -3.14 -18.54
C THR A 182 -8.98 -2.97 -20.06
N SER A 183 -9.87 -2.16 -20.63
CA SER A 183 -9.82 -1.76 -22.03
C SER A 183 -10.19 -0.29 -22.19
N ARG A 184 -9.42 0.43 -23.01
CA ARG A 184 -9.68 1.81 -23.41
C ARG A 184 -9.60 1.92 -24.92
N ALA A 185 -10.34 2.87 -25.48
CA ALA A 185 -10.32 3.15 -26.91
C ALA A 185 -10.38 4.65 -27.15
N LEU A 186 -9.75 5.09 -28.23
CA LEU A 186 -9.74 6.47 -28.65
C LEU A 186 -9.65 6.55 -30.18
N PHE A 187 -10.29 7.56 -30.75
CA PHE A 187 -10.21 7.87 -32.17
C PHE A 187 -8.96 8.71 -32.49
N ILE A 188 -8.21 8.27 -33.50
CA ILE A 188 -7.01 8.92 -34.03
C ILE A 188 -7.30 9.35 -35.46
N ALA A 189 -7.14 10.63 -35.76
CA ALA A 189 -7.31 11.22 -37.08
C ALA A 189 -6.10 10.92 -38.01
N ALA A 190 -5.80 9.63 -38.16
CA ALA A 190 -4.74 9.10 -39.00
C ALA A 190 -5.11 7.72 -39.56
N PRO A 191 -4.59 7.34 -40.74
CA PRO A 191 -4.83 6.03 -41.32
C PRO A 191 -4.22 4.91 -40.47
N ALA A 192 -4.77 3.70 -40.55
CA ALA A 192 -4.39 2.58 -39.70
C ALA A 192 -2.91 2.20 -39.89
N GLU A 193 -2.37 2.38 -41.09
CA GLU A 193 -0.96 2.20 -41.46
C GLU A 193 -0.03 3.07 -40.60
N ARG A 194 -0.44 4.33 -40.32
CA ARG A 194 0.34 5.27 -39.54
C ARG A 194 0.33 4.88 -38.07
N VAL A 195 -0.86 4.59 -37.53
CA VAL A 195 -1.02 4.12 -36.14
C VAL A 195 -0.24 2.83 -35.92
N TRP A 196 -0.30 1.91 -36.88
CA TRP A 196 0.45 0.66 -36.87
C TRP A 196 1.96 0.87 -36.83
N HIS A 197 2.47 1.83 -37.59
CA HIS A 197 3.89 2.19 -37.56
C HIS A 197 4.30 2.70 -36.18
N GLU A 198 3.55 3.63 -35.59
CA GLU A 198 3.85 4.18 -34.25
C GLU A 198 3.82 3.10 -33.16
N LEU A 199 2.88 2.14 -33.23
CA LEU A 199 2.81 1.01 -32.29
C LEU A 199 4.08 0.14 -32.30
N ASN A 200 4.72 0.01 -33.47
CA ASN A 200 5.84 -0.91 -33.68
C ASN A 200 7.22 -0.24 -33.69
N ALA A 201 7.28 1.08 -33.86
CA ALA A 201 8.53 1.83 -34.00
C ALA A 201 8.63 3.00 -33.00
N ALA A 202 7.94 2.91 -31.85
CA ALA A 202 7.98 3.92 -30.81
C ALA A 202 9.40 4.01 -30.19
N SER A 203 10.19 4.97 -30.68
CA SER A 203 11.53 5.28 -30.19
C SER A 203 11.60 6.72 -29.70
N ASP A 204 12.63 7.04 -28.92
CA ASP A 204 12.88 8.38 -28.37
C ASP A 204 11.65 8.99 -27.69
N ILE A 205 11.07 8.23 -26.75
CA ILE A 205 9.90 8.68 -25.99
C ILE A 205 10.36 9.69 -24.95
N HIS A 206 9.90 10.93 -25.07
CA HIS A 206 10.21 11.98 -24.12
C HIS A 206 9.19 12.03 -22.98
N PRO A 207 9.60 12.40 -21.74
CA PRO A 207 8.69 12.56 -20.61
C PRO A 207 7.49 13.46 -20.87
N ALA A 208 7.63 14.48 -21.72
CA ALA A 208 6.54 15.39 -22.07
C ALA A 208 5.42 14.71 -22.89
N GLU A 209 5.68 13.54 -23.49
CA GLU A 209 4.70 12.83 -24.32
C GLU A 209 3.87 11.81 -23.50
N VAL A 210 4.35 11.41 -22.33
CA VAL A 210 3.76 10.33 -21.52
C VAL A 210 3.57 10.69 -20.03
N GLY A 211 4.14 11.80 -19.56
CA GLY A 211 4.27 12.13 -18.14
C GLY A 211 2.98 12.42 -17.38
N ASP A 212 1.85 12.51 -18.06
CA ASP A 212 0.55 12.79 -17.43
C ASP A 212 -0.04 11.60 -16.67
N ALA A 213 0.45 10.37 -16.92
CA ALA A 213 -0.07 9.20 -16.23
C ALA A 213 0.27 9.19 -14.74
N TRP A 214 -0.71 8.85 -13.89
CA TRP A 214 -0.59 8.77 -12.45
C TRP A 214 0.54 7.85 -12.00
N ALA A 215 0.74 6.73 -12.71
CA ALA A 215 1.80 5.78 -12.43
C ALA A 215 3.19 6.45 -12.41
N TYR A 216 3.47 7.33 -13.37
CA TYR A 216 4.76 8.02 -13.46
C TYR A 216 4.92 9.05 -12.34
N ARG A 217 3.83 9.72 -11.96
CA ARG A 217 3.82 10.71 -10.88
C ARG A 217 4.10 10.12 -9.50
N ILE A 218 3.80 8.83 -9.30
CA ILE A 218 4.07 8.12 -8.05
C ILE A 218 5.40 7.36 -8.05
N GLY A 219 6.19 7.46 -9.13
CA GLY A 219 7.58 6.97 -9.18
C GLY A 219 7.83 5.78 -10.12
N VAL A 220 6.83 5.32 -10.88
CA VAL A 220 7.05 4.29 -11.92
C VAL A 220 7.95 4.87 -13.02
N PRO A 221 8.99 4.15 -13.48
CA PRO A 221 9.84 4.62 -14.57
C PRO A 221 9.06 4.85 -15.86
N MET A 222 9.33 5.96 -16.56
CA MET A 222 8.68 6.27 -17.83
C MET A 222 9.26 5.45 -18.99
N PRO A 223 8.46 5.13 -20.02
CA PRO A 223 8.96 4.49 -21.23
C PRO A 223 9.91 5.40 -22.00
N VAL A 224 10.93 4.79 -22.61
CA VAL A 224 11.96 5.43 -23.45
C VAL A 224 11.87 4.90 -24.87
N SER A 225 11.63 3.60 -25.05
CA SER A 225 11.39 3.00 -26.35
C SER A 225 10.58 1.71 -26.23
N GLY A 226 9.96 1.31 -27.34
CA GLY A 226 9.23 0.06 -27.53
C GLY A 226 9.22 -0.27 -29.01
N VAL A 227 10.26 -0.98 -29.47
CA VAL A 227 10.52 -1.24 -30.88
C VAL A 227 10.36 -2.72 -31.18
N THR A 228 9.59 -3.03 -32.22
CA THR A 228 9.35 -4.38 -32.68
C THR A 228 10.47 -4.83 -33.62
N VAL A 229 11.08 -5.96 -33.30
CA VAL A 229 12.16 -6.60 -34.06
C VAL A 229 11.80 -8.05 -34.37
N ASP A 230 12.33 -8.57 -35.47
CA ASP A 230 12.25 -10.00 -35.79
C ASP A 230 13.45 -10.72 -35.16
N THR A 231 13.18 -11.71 -34.31
CA THR A 231 14.19 -12.57 -33.67
C THR A 231 14.03 -14.02 -34.18
N PRO A 232 14.99 -14.91 -33.90
CA PRO A 232 14.87 -16.33 -34.25
C PRO A 232 13.64 -17.01 -33.63
N GLU A 233 13.17 -16.54 -32.47
CA GLU A 233 11.99 -17.08 -31.76
C GLU A 233 10.66 -16.50 -32.29
N GLY A 234 10.71 -15.52 -33.18
CA GLY A 234 9.55 -14.81 -33.71
C GLY A 234 9.66 -13.30 -33.56
N ARG A 235 8.54 -12.60 -33.67
CA ARG A 235 8.53 -11.14 -33.52
C ARG A 235 8.43 -10.76 -32.05
N VAL A 236 9.30 -9.87 -31.60
CA VAL A 236 9.36 -9.41 -30.21
C VAL A 236 9.45 -7.89 -30.21
N ARG A 237 8.68 -7.25 -29.32
CA ARG A 237 8.82 -5.83 -29.04
C ARG A 237 9.74 -5.64 -27.83
N GLN A 238 10.89 -5.02 -28.08
CA GLN A 238 11.88 -4.70 -27.06
C GLN A 238 11.53 -3.37 -26.41
N VAL A 239 11.28 -3.41 -25.11
CA VAL A 239 10.83 -2.24 -24.34
C VAL A 239 11.94 -1.79 -23.41
N GLN A 240 12.24 -0.50 -23.45
CA GLN A 240 13.17 0.17 -22.54
C GLN A 240 12.44 1.29 -21.82
N TRP A 241 12.53 1.29 -20.50
CA TRP A 241 12.07 2.37 -19.63
C TRP A 241 13.27 3.03 -18.95
N GLN A 242 13.01 4.14 -18.25
CA GLN A 242 13.98 4.79 -17.40
C GLN A 242 14.52 3.85 -16.31
N LYS A 243 15.61 4.27 -15.65
CA LYS A 243 16.30 3.48 -14.62
C LYS A 243 16.76 2.09 -15.13
N ASN A 244 17.07 1.98 -16.42
CA ASN A 244 17.52 0.76 -17.09
C ASN A 244 16.54 -0.42 -17.01
N VAL A 245 15.25 -0.16 -16.75
CA VAL A 245 14.21 -1.19 -16.79
C VAL A 245 13.99 -1.63 -18.23
N HIS A 246 14.03 -2.93 -18.48
CA HIS A 246 13.90 -3.48 -19.82
C HIS A 246 13.16 -4.81 -19.81
N PHE A 247 12.33 -5.05 -20.81
CA PHE A 247 11.59 -6.32 -20.92
C PHE A 247 11.15 -6.55 -22.36
N GLU A 248 10.67 -7.77 -22.62
CA GLU A 248 10.21 -8.20 -23.93
C GLU A 248 8.69 -8.34 -23.95
N GLU A 249 8.11 -8.00 -25.08
CA GLU A 249 6.71 -8.22 -25.40
C GLU A 249 6.65 -9.15 -26.61
N VAL A 250 6.38 -10.43 -26.34
CA VAL A 250 6.41 -11.49 -27.34
C VAL A 250 5.12 -11.42 -28.15
N ILE A 251 5.22 -11.14 -29.45
CA ILE A 251 4.04 -11.02 -30.31
C ILE A 251 3.40 -12.40 -30.49
N THR A 252 2.14 -12.54 -30.08
CA THR A 252 1.34 -13.77 -30.22
C THR A 252 0.37 -13.72 -31.38
N GLU A 253 -0.12 -12.53 -31.74
CA GLU A 253 -1.00 -12.32 -32.89
C GLU A 253 -0.55 -11.07 -33.64
N TRP A 254 -0.45 -11.18 -34.98
CA TRP A 254 0.04 -10.13 -35.87
C TRP A 254 -0.80 -10.07 -37.14
N GLU A 255 -1.73 -9.13 -37.19
CA GLU A 255 -2.51 -8.79 -38.37
C GLU A 255 -2.27 -7.32 -38.70
N PRO A 256 -1.45 -7.02 -39.73
CA PRO A 256 -1.11 -5.64 -40.10
C PRO A 256 -2.33 -4.73 -40.18
N ASN A 257 -2.20 -3.55 -39.55
CA ASN A 257 -3.21 -2.49 -39.50
C ASN A 257 -4.55 -2.90 -38.85
N ARG A 258 -4.60 -4.03 -38.13
CA ARG A 258 -5.85 -4.56 -37.54
C ARG A 258 -5.69 -5.05 -36.12
N LEU A 259 -4.75 -5.95 -35.87
CA LEU A 259 -4.62 -6.62 -34.57
C LEU A 259 -3.16 -6.87 -34.23
N LEU A 260 -2.76 -6.39 -33.06
CA LEU A 260 -1.44 -6.63 -32.49
C LEU A 260 -1.62 -7.09 -31.06
N LYS A 261 -1.19 -8.31 -30.75
CA LYS A 261 -1.27 -8.87 -29.40
C LYS A 261 0.06 -9.42 -28.98
N TRP A 262 0.42 -9.17 -27.73
CA TRP A 262 1.63 -9.69 -27.14
C TRP A 262 1.45 -10.18 -25.72
N ARG A 263 2.38 -11.01 -25.30
CA ARG A 263 2.57 -11.45 -23.92
C ARG A 263 3.81 -10.81 -23.35
N PHE A 264 3.70 -10.23 -22.16
CA PHE A 264 4.87 -9.69 -21.47
C PHE A 264 5.78 -10.83 -21.01
N ARG A 265 7.08 -10.64 -21.19
CA ARG A 265 8.14 -11.54 -20.73
C ARG A 265 9.16 -10.71 -19.97
N PHE A 266 9.23 -10.99 -18.67
CA PHE A 266 10.19 -10.38 -17.77
C PHE A 266 11.33 -11.35 -17.46
N SER A 267 12.55 -10.86 -17.50
CA SER A 267 13.76 -11.56 -17.09
C SER A 267 14.16 -11.13 -15.67
N PRO A 268 15.00 -11.90 -14.94
CA PRO A 268 15.43 -11.52 -13.59
C PRO A 268 16.12 -10.15 -13.50
N ASP A 269 16.71 -9.67 -14.60
CA ASP A 269 17.37 -8.38 -14.74
C ASP A 269 16.46 -7.27 -15.29
N SER A 270 15.19 -7.58 -15.61
CA SER A 270 14.26 -6.62 -16.18
C SER A 270 14.04 -5.39 -15.30
N PHE A 271 14.16 -5.55 -13.98
CA PHE A 271 13.98 -4.49 -13.00
C PHE A 271 15.23 -4.40 -12.11
N PRO A 272 16.19 -3.50 -12.44
CA PRO A 272 17.33 -3.24 -11.58
C PRO A 272 16.89 -2.80 -10.18
N ALA A 273 17.69 -3.14 -9.16
CA ALA A 273 17.38 -2.79 -7.77
C ALA A 273 17.12 -1.28 -7.61
N GLY A 274 16.03 -0.93 -6.93
CA GLY A 274 15.60 0.47 -6.74
C GLY A 274 14.95 1.12 -7.98
N ALA A 275 14.80 0.40 -9.09
CA ALA A 275 14.06 0.91 -10.24
C ALA A 275 12.55 0.99 -9.96
N LEU A 276 12.02 -0.07 -9.34
CA LEU A 276 10.67 -0.22 -8.79
C LEU A 276 10.79 -0.72 -7.34
N ASP A 277 9.66 -0.96 -6.67
CA ASP A 277 9.68 -1.54 -5.34
C ASP A 277 10.14 -3.01 -5.38
N ASP A 278 11.25 -3.29 -4.70
CA ASP A 278 11.91 -4.61 -4.73
C ASP A 278 11.03 -5.73 -4.14
N HIS A 279 10.04 -5.42 -3.28
CA HIS A 279 9.13 -6.42 -2.70
C HIS A 279 7.92 -6.72 -3.62
N VAL A 280 7.67 -5.88 -4.64
CA VAL A 280 6.59 -6.04 -5.63
C VAL A 280 7.16 -5.93 -7.04
N MET A 281 7.78 -7.01 -7.49
CA MET A 281 8.26 -7.14 -8.88
C MET A 281 7.11 -7.43 -9.85
N ILE A 282 7.08 -6.71 -10.97
CA ILE A 282 6.21 -7.05 -12.11
C ILE A 282 6.70 -8.35 -12.74
N GLY A 283 5.79 -9.29 -13.01
CA GLY A 283 6.16 -10.64 -13.44
C GLY A 283 6.60 -11.53 -12.28
N GLY A 284 6.43 -11.05 -11.04
CA GLY A 284 6.81 -11.75 -9.83
C GLY A 284 5.67 -12.53 -9.18
N GLN A 285 5.89 -12.90 -7.93
CA GLN A 285 4.95 -13.71 -7.16
C GLN A 285 3.58 -13.04 -6.97
N TYR A 286 3.57 -11.73 -6.68
CA TYR A 286 2.36 -11.02 -6.26
C TYR A 286 1.62 -10.31 -7.40
N PHE A 287 2.33 -9.91 -8.44
CA PHE A 287 1.77 -9.17 -9.58
C PHE A 287 2.47 -9.58 -10.88
N ASP A 288 1.68 -9.84 -11.91
CA ASP A 288 2.16 -10.25 -13.23
C ASP A 288 1.32 -9.60 -14.34
N LEU A 289 1.96 -8.82 -15.21
CA LEU A 289 1.35 -8.31 -16.43
C LEU A 289 1.36 -9.42 -17.47
N ARG A 290 0.19 -9.77 -18.00
CA ARG A 290 0.06 -10.98 -18.82
C ARG A 290 0.10 -10.67 -20.30
N ASP A 291 -0.96 -10.03 -20.80
CA ASP A 291 -1.11 -9.78 -22.23
C ASP A 291 -1.58 -8.34 -22.47
N ALA A 292 -1.19 -7.77 -23.61
CA ALA A 292 -1.82 -6.57 -24.13
C ALA A 292 -2.25 -6.79 -25.57
N THR A 293 -3.41 -6.25 -25.92
CA THR A 293 -4.01 -6.34 -27.25
C THR A 293 -4.34 -4.95 -27.75
N TYR A 294 -3.82 -4.61 -28.93
CA TYR A 294 -4.18 -3.43 -29.68
C TYR A 294 -5.06 -3.83 -30.88
N THR A 295 -6.22 -3.23 -30.99
CA THR A 295 -7.14 -3.42 -32.11
C THR A 295 -7.33 -2.09 -32.83
N LEU A 296 -7.05 -2.09 -34.13
CA LEU A 296 -7.21 -0.95 -35.02
C LEU A 296 -8.47 -1.19 -35.85
N THR A 297 -9.47 -0.31 -35.70
CA THR A 297 -10.69 -0.35 -36.50
C THR A 297 -10.72 0.90 -37.38
N PRO A 298 -10.48 0.77 -38.70
CA PRO A 298 -10.62 1.89 -39.63
C PRO A 298 -12.04 2.49 -39.57
N ARG A 299 -12.13 3.82 -39.55
CA ARG A 299 -13.38 4.59 -39.52
C ARG A 299 -13.26 5.76 -40.51
N ASP A 300 -14.36 6.42 -40.81
CA ASP A 300 -14.32 7.62 -41.63
C ASP A 300 -13.46 8.69 -40.94
N GLY A 301 -12.47 9.21 -41.68
CA GLY A 301 -11.53 10.22 -41.20
C GLY A 301 -10.40 9.70 -40.30
N GLY A 302 -10.27 8.40 -40.05
CA GLY A 302 -9.17 7.90 -39.21
C GLY A 302 -9.29 6.46 -38.72
N THR A 303 -8.76 6.21 -37.53
CA THR A 303 -8.69 4.88 -36.92
C THR A 303 -9.12 4.94 -35.46
N GLU A 304 -10.04 4.08 -35.06
CA GLU A 304 -10.31 3.81 -33.65
C GLU A 304 -9.26 2.80 -33.15
N LEU A 305 -8.40 3.25 -32.24
CA LEU A 305 -7.41 2.40 -31.58
C LEU A 305 -7.93 2.00 -30.21
N ARG A 306 -8.03 0.69 -29.97
CA ARG A 306 -8.37 0.10 -28.67
C ARG A 306 -7.16 -0.61 -28.11
N VAL A 307 -6.87 -0.38 -26.82
CA VAL A 307 -5.94 -1.19 -26.04
C VAL A 307 -6.71 -1.98 -24.99
N ALA A 308 -6.34 -3.23 -24.77
CA ALA A 308 -6.79 -4.05 -23.65
C ALA A 308 -5.57 -4.66 -22.97
N VAL A 309 -5.52 -4.60 -21.64
CA VAL A 309 -4.39 -5.10 -20.84
C VAL A 309 -4.92 -6.04 -19.77
N SER A 310 -4.28 -7.19 -19.58
CA SER A 310 -4.62 -8.19 -18.58
C SER A 310 -3.50 -8.42 -17.58
N TRP A 311 -3.86 -8.73 -16.33
CA TRP A 311 -2.90 -8.98 -15.26
C TRP A 311 -3.40 -10.05 -14.28
N ARG A 312 -2.45 -10.59 -13.50
CA ARG A 312 -2.68 -11.47 -12.35
C ARG A 312 -2.22 -10.78 -11.07
N LEU A 313 -3.02 -10.92 -10.01
CA LEU A 313 -2.66 -10.58 -8.64
C LEU A 313 -2.74 -11.82 -7.76
N SER A 314 -1.79 -11.97 -6.85
CA SER A 314 -1.71 -13.13 -5.95
C SER A 314 -1.39 -12.70 -4.52
N THR A 315 -2.33 -12.00 -3.89
CA THR A 315 -2.20 -11.48 -2.52
C THR A 315 -3.44 -11.83 -1.69
N SER A 316 -3.29 -11.80 -0.36
CA SER A 316 -4.40 -11.94 0.59
C SER A 316 -5.34 -10.72 0.63
N PHE A 317 -5.01 -9.65 -0.10
CA PHE A 317 -5.76 -8.40 -0.17
C PHE A 317 -6.07 -7.98 -1.62
N ASN A 318 -6.27 -8.97 -2.52
CA ASN A 318 -6.60 -8.72 -3.92
C ASN A 318 -7.82 -7.79 -4.12
N TRP A 319 -8.76 -7.76 -3.17
CA TRP A 319 -9.92 -6.84 -3.22
C TRP A 319 -9.49 -5.36 -3.24
N TYR A 320 -8.37 -5.05 -2.58
CA TYR A 320 -7.78 -3.72 -2.52
C TYR A 320 -6.78 -3.52 -3.65
N ALA A 321 -5.80 -4.42 -3.75
CA ALA A 321 -4.72 -4.33 -4.74
C ALA A 321 -5.24 -4.25 -6.17
N ASP A 322 -6.27 -5.04 -6.51
CA ASP A 322 -6.86 -5.02 -7.84
C ASP A 322 -7.56 -3.72 -8.20
N ARG A 323 -8.21 -3.05 -7.23
CA ARG A 323 -8.83 -1.75 -7.48
C ARG A 323 -7.77 -0.69 -7.76
N VAL A 324 -6.69 -0.70 -7.00
CA VAL A 324 -5.54 0.19 -7.24
C VAL A 324 -4.93 -0.09 -8.60
N MET A 325 -4.65 -1.35 -8.92
CA MET A 325 -4.07 -1.72 -10.22
C MET A 325 -4.99 -1.39 -11.38
N HIS A 326 -6.29 -1.58 -11.22
CA HIS A 326 -7.27 -1.17 -12.22
C HIS A 326 -7.18 0.34 -12.44
N LEU A 327 -7.15 1.18 -11.40
CA LEU A 327 -7.01 2.63 -11.57
C LEU A 327 -5.70 3.02 -12.29
N LEU A 328 -4.58 2.42 -11.88
CA LEU A 328 -3.27 2.73 -12.46
C LEU A 328 -3.14 2.27 -13.91
N LEU A 329 -3.55 1.05 -14.24
CA LEU A 329 -3.44 0.50 -15.59
C LEU A 329 -4.47 1.09 -16.54
N ASP A 330 -5.62 1.51 -16.02
CA ASP A 330 -6.64 2.20 -16.79
C ASP A 330 -6.18 3.59 -17.24
N ASP A 331 -5.64 4.37 -16.29
CA ASP A 331 -5.04 5.67 -16.58
C ASP A 331 -3.81 5.53 -17.49
N ALA A 332 -2.95 4.54 -17.26
CA ALA A 332 -1.82 4.25 -18.14
C ALA A 332 -2.28 3.88 -19.57
N SER A 333 -3.36 3.11 -19.70
CA SER A 333 -3.97 2.74 -20.98
C SER A 333 -4.53 3.96 -21.72
N GLU A 334 -5.12 4.91 -21.01
CA GLU A 334 -5.58 6.15 -21.62
C GLU A 334 -4.42 7.04 -22.08
N ASN A 335 -3.39 7.19 -21.25
CA ASN A 335 -2.22 8.00 -21.57
C ASN A 335 -1.42 7.43 -22.76
N ILE A 336 -1.25 6.10 -22.85
CA ILE A 336 -0.56 5.49 -23.98
C ILE A 336 -1.34 5.65 -25.29
N LEU A 337 -2.68 5.64 -25.24
CA LEU A 337 -3.50 5.95 -26.42
C LEU A 337 -3.34 7.41 -26.87
N ARG A 338 -3.27 8.36 -25.92
CA ARG A 338 -3.01 9.78 -26.23
C ARG A 338 -1.62 9.99 -26.83
N PHE A 339 -0.62 9.27 -26.34
CA PHE A 339 0.72 9.24 -26.92
C PHE A 339 0.70 8.83 -28.40
N TYR A 340 0.08 7.67 -28.71
CA TYR A 340 -0.01 7.20 -30.10
C TYR A 340 -0.84 8.13 -30.98
N LYS A 341 -1.90 8.75 -30.42
CA LYS A 341 -2.69 9.77 -31.12
C LYS A 341 -1.80 10.95 -31.54
N ALA A 342 -1.09 11.54 -30.58
CA ALA A 342 -0.28 12.73 -30.82
C ALA A 342 0.78 12.49 -31.91
N ARG A 343 1.51 11.37 -31.84
CA ARG A 343 2.53 11.03 -32.84
C ARG A 343 1.94 10.74 -34.23
N SER A 344 0.83 10.01 -34.27
CA SER A 344 0.17 9.66 -35.53
C SER A 344 -0.40 10.87 -36.25
N GLU A 345 -0.98 11.83 -35.53
CA GLU A 345 -1.63 13.02 -36.09
C GLU A 345 -0.65 14.16 -36.44
N ALA A 346 0.43 14.32 -35.68
CA ALA A 346 1.44 15.37 -35.94
C ALA A 346 2.09 15.21 -37.32
N THR A 347 2.39 13.96 -37.71
CA THR A 347 3.00 13.68 -39.01
C THR A 347 2.01 13.80 -40.16
N ALA A 348 0.72 13.52 -39.93
CA ALA A 348 -0.33 13.71 -40.93
C ALA A 348 -0.47 15.20 -41.30
N THR A 349 -0.41 16.09 -40.30
CA THR A 349 -0.50 17.54 -40.49
C THR A 349 0.69 18.09 -41.31
N ALA A 350 1.90 17.59 -41.06
CA ALA A 350 3.08 17.96 -41.83
C ALA A 350 2.99 17.52 -43.31
N ALA A 351 2.37 16.37 -43.58
CA ALA A 351 2.16 15.86 -44.94
C ALA A 351 1.01 16.54 -45.71
N THR A 352 0.10 17.26 -45.02
CA THR A 352 -0.97 18.04 -45.67
C THR A 352 -0.56 19.50 -45.93
N ALA A 353 0.52 19.97 -45.30
CA ALA A 353 0.99 21.35 -45.39
C ALA A 353 2.17 21.56 -46.37
N GLY A 354 2.74 20.48 -46.91
CA GLY A 354 3.71 20.50 -48.00
C GLY A 354 3.09 20.00 -49.30
#